data_AF-A0A1C6QG07-F1
#
_entry.id   AF-A0A1C6QG07-F1
#
_cell.length_a   1.000
_cell.length_b   1.000
_cell.length_c   1.000
_cell.angle_alpha   90.00
_cell.angle_beta   90.00
_cell.angle_gamma   90.00
#
_symmetry.space_group_name_H-M   'P 1'
#
loop_
_entity.id
_entity.type
_entity.pdbx_description
1 polymer ?
#
loop_
_entity_poly.entity_id
_entity_poly.type
_entity_poly.pdbx_seq_one_letter_code
_entity_poly.pdbx_strand_id
1 'polypeptide(L)'
;MLLNGAAGVRLLPLDPMKAAAYLERDAGGPGMNAANRRRRVTTSLGTTAPVSQALSTPFGLFLARTIYNPRPDEQLSDLPDLPNPDELLDQTRFP
;
A
#
# COMPACT_ATOMS: atom_id res chain seq x y z
N MET A 1 5.43 41.26 22.92
CA MET A 1 4.45 40.21 22.58
C MET A 1 5.22 38.89 22.50
N LEU A 2 5.14 38.03 23.53
CA LEU A 2 5.89 36.77 23.58
C LEU A 2 5.04 35.64 23.00
N LEU A 3 5.59 34.89 22.06
CA LEU A 3 5.00 33.66 21.53
C LEU A 3 5.16 32.55 22.59
N ASN A 4 4.08 32.24 23.31
CA ASN A 4 4.08 31.17 24.31
C ASN A 4 3.96 29.80 23.62
N GLY A 5 5.08 29.32 23.06
CA GLY A 5 5.27 27.95 22.62
C GLY A 5 4.67 27.59 21.24
N ALA A 6 5.45 26.88 20.44
CA ALA A 6 4.99 26.18 19.24
C ALA A 6 4.93 24.68 19.54
N ALA A 7 3.76 24.06 19.34
CA ALA A 7 3.62 22.61 19.41
C ALA A 7 3.84 22.01 18.01
N GLY A 8 4.88 21.17 17.88
CA GLY A 8 5.15 20.44 16.64
C GLY A 8 4.44 19.09 16.61
N VAL A 9 3.82 18.75 15.48
CA VAL A 9 3.28 17.40 15.21
C VAL A 9 4.27 16.66 14.31
N ARG A 10 4.71 15.47 14.74
CA ARG A 10 5.52 14.57 13.91
C ARG A 10 4.62 13.45 13.40
N LEU A 11 4.52 13.33 12.08
CA LEU A 11 3.92 12.15 11.46
C LEU A 11 4.90 10.99 11.57
N LEU A 12 4.44 9.88 12.13
CA LEU A 12 5.20 8.65 12.22
C LEU A 12 4.88 7.76 11.01
N PRO A 13 5.82 6.90 10.57
CA PRO A 13 5.53 5.87 9.60
C PRO A 13 4.36 5.00 10.06
N LEU A 14 3.55 4.55 9.11
CA LEU A 14 2.44 3.65 9.36
C LEU A 14 2.96 2.30 9.85
N ASP A 15 2.20 1.72 10.79
CA ASP A 15 2.44 0.36 11.25
C ASP A 15 2.24 -0.63 10.08
N PRO A 16 3.23 -1.51 9.81
CA PRO A 16 3.18 -2.45 8.69
C PRO A 16 1.97 -3.37 8.71
N MET A 17 1.54 -3.84 9.88
CA MET A 17 0.37 -4.71 10.00
C MET A 17 -0.92 -3.95 9.69
N LYS A 18 -1.03 -2.70 10.15
CA LYS A 18 -2.17 -1.85 9.81
C LYS A 18 -2.21 -1.49 8.33
N ALA A 19 -1.05 -1.26 7.72
CA ALA A 19 -0.93 -1.03 6.28
C ALA A 19 -1.37 -2.27 5.48
N ALA A 20 -0.92 -3.47 5.86
CA ALA A 20 -1.34 -4.72 5.24
C ALA A 20 -2.86 -4.93 5.34
N ALA A 21 -3.41 -4.80 6.54
CA ALA A 21 -4.85 -4.95 6.78
C ALA A 21 -5.67 -3.91 6.02
N TYR A 22 -5.16 -2.68 5.90
CA TYR A 22 -5.82 -1.62 5.12
C TYR A 22 -5.90 -2.00 3.64
N LEU A 23 -4.78 -2.45 3.04
CA LEU A 23 -4.74 -2.84 1.63
C LEU A 23 -5.60 -4.06 1.33
N GLU A 24 -5.59 -5.06 2.22
CA GLU A 24 -6.42 -6.26 2.08
C GLU A 24 -7.91 -5.93 2.12
N ARG A 25 -8.33 -5.10 3.09
CA ARG A 25 -9.72 -4.64 3.19
C ARG A 25 -10.16 -3.85 1.96
N ASP A 26 -9.30 -2.97 1.45
CA ASP A 26 -9.60 -2.16 0.28
C ASP A 26 -9.68 -2.99 -1.01
N ALA A 27 -8.96 -4.11 -1.07
CA ALA A 27 -9.03 -5.07 -2.18
C ALA A 27 -10.21 -6.07 -2.07
N GLY A 28 -11.27 -5.71 -1.33
CA GLY A 28 -12.47 -6.54 -1.14
C GLY A 28 -12.41 -7.49 0.06
N GLY A 29 -11.31 -7.49 0.82
CA GLY A 29 -11.14 -8.30 2.02
C GLY A 29 -10.45 -9.65 1.80
N PRO A 30 -10.19 -10.39 2.89
CA PRO A 30 -9.44 -11.64 2.85
C PRO A 30 -10.07 -12.69 1.93
N GLY A 31 -9.23 -13.36 1.14
CA GLY A 31 -9.66 -14.42 0.23
C GLY A 31 -10.21 -13.94 -1.13
N MET A 32 -10.43 -12.64 -1.30
CA MET A 32 -10.80 -12.08 -2.61
C MET A 32 -9.63 -12.13 -3.59
N ASN A 33 -9.93 -12.33 -4.88
CA ASN A 33 -8.90 -12.42 -5.93
C ASN A 33 -8.01 -11.17 -5.99
N ALA A 34 -8.58 -9.98 -5.80
CA ALA A 34 -7.82 -8.73 -5.76
C ALA A 34 -6.88 -8.67 -4.55
N ALA A 35 -7.31 -9.12 -3.36
CA ALA A 35 -6.47 -9.21 -2.18
C ALA A 35 -5.33 -10.24 -2.35
N ASN A 36 -5.63 -11.42 -2.92
CA ASN A 36 -4.65 -12.49 -3.13
C ASN A 36 -3.47 -12.07 -4.01
N ARG A 37 -3.71 -11.25 -5.05
CA ARG A 37 -2.65 -10.70 -5.92
C ARG A 37 -1.62 -9.88 -5.15
N ARG A 38 -2.03 -9.22 -4.07
CA ARG A 38 -1.16 -8.34 -3.27
C ARG A 38 -0.41 -9.07 -2.17
N ARG A 39 -0.63 -10.38 -1.99
CA ARG A 39 -0.11 -11.16 -0.86
C ARG A 39 1.41 -11.02 -0.71
N ARG A 40 2.17 -11.05 -1.81
CA ARG A 40 3.64 -10.90 -1.73
C ARG A 40 4.06 -9.51 -1.27
N VAL A 41 3.39 -8.47 -1.74
CA VAL A 41 3.62 -7.08 -1.32
C VAL A 41 3.25 -6.88 0.15
N THR A 42 2.11 -7.41 0.61
CA THR A 42 1.73 -7.30 2.02
C THR A 42 2.67 -8.06 2.94
N THR A 43 3.20 -9.20 2.50
CA THR A 43 4.20 -9.98 3.26
C THR A 43 5.56 -9.28 3.34
N SER A 44 5.91 -8.40 2.39
CA SER A 44 7.17 -7.65 2.44
C SER A 44 7.11 -6.41 3.34
N LEU A 45 5.92 -6.01 3.81
CA LEU A 45 5.77 -4.89 4.74
C LEU A 45 6.43 -5.21 6.08
N GLY A 46 7.17 -4.25 6.63
CA GLY A 46 7.96 -4.41 7.85
C GLY A 46 9.36 -4.98 7.62
N THR A 47 9.70 -5.34 6.38
CA THR A 47 11.08 -5.67 6.00
C THR A 47 11.87 -4.42 5.60
N THR A 48 13.14 -4.59 5.27
CA THR A 48 14.02 -3.54 4.73
C THR A 48 13.82 -3.30 3.22
N ALA A 49 12.85 -3.95 2.58
CA ALA A 49 12.59 -3.76 1.16
C ALA A 49 12.15 -2.31 0.86
N PRO A 50 12.55 -1.72 -0.28
CA PRO A 50 12.15 -0.35 -0.66
C PRO A 50 10.63 -0.14 -0.65
N VAL A 51 9.86 -1.15 -1.09
CA VAL A 51 8.38 -1.10 -1.06
C VAL A 51 7.81 -0.94 0.35
N SER A 52 8.45 -1.52 1.37
CA SER A 52 8.03 -1.41 2.77
C SER A 52 8.14 0.05 3.24
N GLN A 53 9.22 0.73 2.86
CA GLN A 53 9.41 2.15 3.16
C GLN A 53 8.42 3.03 2.41
N ALA A 54 8.20 2.80 1.12
CA ALA A 54 7.26 3.57 0.31
C ALA A 54 5.82 3.46 0.85
N LEU A 55 5.39 2.25 1.21
CA LEU A 55 4.05 1.96 1.74
C LEU A 55 3.90 2.27 3.24
N SER A 56 4.96 2.73 3.90
CA SER A 56 4.87 3.25 5.27
C SER A 56 4.26 4.66 5.36
N THR A 57 3.87 5.25 4.22
CA THR A 57 3.23 6.56 4.16
C THR A 57 1.76 6.43 3.73
N PRO A 58 0.85 7.29 4.24
CA PRO A 58 -0.54 7.31 3.77
C PRO A 58 -0.66 7.52 2.26
N PHE A 59 0.21 8.35 1.68
CA PHE A 59 0.22 8.60 0.25
C PHE A 59 0.66 7.38 -0.56
N GLY A 60 1.71 6.66 -0.12
CA GLY A 60 2.14 5.43 -0.77
C GLY A 60 1.03 4.36 -0.78
N LEU A 61 0.30 4.20 0.33
CA LEU A 61 -0.86 3.30 0.38
C LEU A 61 -1.98 3.74 -0.56
N PHE A 62 -2.27 5.04 -0.62
CA PHE A 62 -3.28 5.58 -1.52
C PHE A 62 -2.95 5.31 -2.99
N LEU A 63 -1.71 5.54 -3.41
CA LEU A 63 -1.27 5.25 -4.77
C LEU A 63 -1.34 3.75 -5.06
N ALA A 64 -0.85 2.92 -4.15
CA ALA A 64 -0.87 1.48 -4.32
C ALA A 64 -2.32 0.96 -4.45
N ARG A 65 -3.24 1.45 -3.63
CA ARG A 65 -4.67 1.18 -3.79
C ARG A 65 -5.15 1.59 -5.19
N THR A 66 -4.89 2.83 -5.58
CA THR A 66 -5.45 3.44 -6.80
C THR A 66 -4.96 2.77 -8.08
N ILE A 67 -3.71 2.32 -8.11
CA ILE A 67 -3.09 1.74 -9.30
C ILE A 67 -3.41 0.24 -9.44
N TYR A 68 -3.45 -0.50 -8.33
CA TYR A 68 -3.45 -1.96 -8.37
C TYR A 68 -4.78 -2.61 -7.94
N ASN A 69 -5.73 -1.87 -7.37
CA ASN A 69 -7.06 -2.40 -7.07
C ASN A 69 -8.02 -2.16 -8.25
N PRO A 70 -8.82 -3.17 -8.65
CA PRO A 70 -9.97 -2.94 -9.50
C PRO A 70 -10.95 -1.97 -8.80
N ARG A 71 -11.68 -1.17 -9.58
CA ARG A 71 -12.75 -0.31 -9.03
C ARG A 71 -13.93 -1.18 -8.56
N PRO A 72 -14.80 -0.66 -7.67
CA PRO A 72 -15.91 -1.46 -7.10
C PRO A 72 -16.87 -2.06 -8.12
N ASP A 73 -16.98 -1.46 -9.30
CA ASP A 73 -17.81 -1.88 -10.44
C ASP A 73 -17.06 -2.71 -11.49
N GLU A 74 -15.75 -2.88 -11.34
CA GLU A 74 -14.92 -3.63 -12.28
C GLU A 74 -14.64 -5.04 -11.76
N GLN A 75 -14.81 -6.05 -12.63
CA GLN A 75 -14.35 -7.39 -12.35
C GLN A 75 -12.91 -7.55 -12.81
N LEU A 76 -12.11 -8.25 -12.01
CA LEU A 76 -10.71 -8.48 -12.32
C LEU A 76 -10.50 -9.23 -13.66
N SER A 77 -11.44 -10.09 -14.05
CA SER A 77 -11.44 -10.78 -15.35
C SER A 77 -11.53 -9.83 -16.55
N ASP A 78 -12.11 -8.65 -16.34
CA ASP A 78 -12.39 -7.67 -17.39
C ASP A 78 -11.27 -6.63 -17.50
N LEU A 79 -10.22 -6.76 -16.68
CA LEU A 79 -9.09 -5.86 -16.60
C LEU A 79 -7.76 -6.58 -16.90
N PRO A 80 -7.53 -7.03 -18.14
CA PRO A 80 -6.29 -7.72 -18.53
C PRO A 80 -5.05 -6.83 -18.38
N ASP A 81 -5.23 -5.51 -18.50
CA ASP A 81 -4.15 -4.52 -18.44
C ASP A 81 -3.90 -3.99 -17.00
N LEU A 82 -4.63 -4.47 -16.00
CA LEU A 82 -4.44 -4.00 -14.62
C LEU A 82 -3.04 -4.41 -14.12
N PRO A 83 -2.18 -3.45 -13.74
CA PRO A 83 -0.81 -3.75 -13.34
C PRO A 83 -0.74 -4.80 -12.23
N ASN A 84 0.29 -5.65 -12.28
CA ASN A 84 0.52 -6.63 -11.22
C ASN A 84 1.26 -5.96 -10.05
N PRO A 85 0.70 -5.93 -8.83
CA PRO A 85 1.35 -5.35 -7.65
C PRO A 85 2.75 -5.93 -7.34
N ASP A 86 3.04 -7.13 -7.81
CA ASP A 86 4.37 -7.76 -7.65
C ASP A 86 5.51 -6.97 -8.30
N GLU A 87 5.22 -6.09 -9.26
CA GLU A 87 6.25 -5.22 -9.85
C GLU A 87 6.92 -4.32 -8.81
N LEU A 88 6.22 -3.99 -7.71
CA LEU A 88 6.77 -3.23 -6.59
C LEU A 88 7.89 -3.97 -5.84
N LEU A 89 8.00 -5.28 -6.03
CA LEU A 89 9.05 -6.12 -5.43
C LEU A 89 10.27 -6.26 -6.35
N ASP A 90 10.21 -5.72 -7.57
CA ASP A 90 11.31 -5.80 -8.52
C ASP A 90 12.46 -4.86 -8.12
N GLN A 91 13.50 -5.45 -7.53
CA GLN A 91 14.70 -4.74 -7.09
C GLN A 91 15.57 -4.22 -8.24
N THR A 92 15.38 -4.71 -9.46
CA THR A 92 16.08 -4.16 -10.64
C THR A 92 15.45 -2.84 -11.07
N ARG A 93 14.14 -2.69 -10.88
CA ARG A 93 13.37 -1.49 -11.21
C ARG A 93 13.29 -0.50 -10.06
N PHE A 94 13.28 -0.98 -8.82
CA PHE A 94 13.19 -0.21 -7.59
C PHE A 94 14.29 -0.67 -6.61
N PRO A 95 15.55 -0.23 -6.82
CA PRO A 95 16.68 -0.58 -5.96
C PRO A 95 16.58 -0.01 -4.54
#